data_AF-A0A817PJ10-F1
#
_entry.id   AF-A0A817PJ10-F1
#
_cell.length_a   1.000
_cell.length_b   1.000
_cell.length_c   1.000
_cell.angle_alpha   90.00
_cell.angle_beta   90.00
_cell.angle_gamma   90.00
#
_symmetry.space_group_name_H-M   'P 1'
#
loop_
_entity.id
_entity.type
_entity.pdbx_description
1 polymer ?
#
loop_
_entity_poly.entity_id
_entity_poly.type
_entity_poly.pdbx_seq_one_letter_code
_entity_poly.pdbx_strand_id
1 'polypeptide(L)'
;MRGGRPYFLPEGWYRHALKVDNKYGTDEIWLGMDNSPGEWSVAYHGTKSGVVRNIVDKGLKHEFVTADACKEDAESQNPSIPKVNGLYVATHCEGGASIYTEDFEVQDTSGTSGNFQVVFQCRVENGKFTEHPEPVEIGLALRVFDEKAIRPYGLLLKEV
;
A
#
# COMPACT_ATOMS: atom_id res chain seq x y z
N MET A 1 10.01 9.69 10.48
CA MET A 1 9.50 10.48 9.35
C MET A 1 9.99 9.87 8.04
N ARG A 2 9.14 9.86 7.01
CA ARG A 2 9.47 9.46 5.63
C ARG A 2 8.69 10.36 4.68
N GLY A 3 9.37 10.98 3.71
CA GLY A 3 8.76 11.90 2.76
C GLY A 3 7.84 12.94 3.41
N GLY A 4 8.29 13.62 4.47
CA GLY A 4 7.54 14.66 5.17
C GLY A 4 6.41 14.17 6.10
N ARG A 5 6.21 12.86 6.25
CA ARG A 5 5.12 12.29 7.08
C ARG A 5 5.59 11.33 8.17
N PRO A 6 4.81 11.16 9.25
CA PRO A 6 5.04 10.09 10.21
C PRO A 6 5.15 8.73 9.51
N TYR A 7 6.12 7.94 9.95
CA TYR A 7 6.30 6.58 9.45
C TYR A 7 6.03 5.62 10.61
N PHE A 8 5.00 4.80 10.44
CA PHE A 8 4.59 3.79 11.42
C PHE A 8 5.16 2.44 11.02
N LEU A 9 5.90 1.80 11.91
CA LEU A 9 6.53 0.51 11.65
C LEU A 9 5.45 -0.60 11.59
N PRO A 10 5.58 -1.58 10.69
CA PRO A 10 4.66 -2.72 10.64
C PRO A 10 5.09 -3.78 11.67
N GLU A 11 4.89 -3.49 12.95
CA GLU A 11 5.29 -4.37 14.05
C GLU A 11 4.59 -5.74 13.96
N GLY A 12 5.35 -6.83 14.11
CA GLY A 12 4.83 -8.20 14.00
C GLY A 12 4.71 -8.74 12.56
N TRP A 13 5.11 -7.96 11.54
CA TRP A 13 5.10 -8.39 10.14
C TRP A 13 6.51 -8.68 9.63
N TYR A 14 6.68 -9.81 8.93
CA TYR A 14 7.92 -10.17 8.24
C TYR A 14 7.98 -9.45 6.89
N ARG A 15 9.05 -8.65 6.68
CA ARG A 15 9.22 -7.86 5.47
C ARG A 15 10.19 -8.51 4.48
N HIS A 16 9.72 -8.69 3.26
CA HIS A 16 10.50 -9.05 2.08
C HIS A 16 10.64 -7.85 1.14
N ALA A 17 11.85 -7.54 0.69
CA ALA A 17 12.07 -6.46 -0.27
C ALA A 17 11.66 -6.91 -1.68
N LEU A 18 10.98 -6.03 -2.41
CA LEU A 18 10.70 -6.24 -3.84
C LEU A 18 11.84 -5.69 -4.68
N LYS A 19 12.15 -6.36 -5.80
CA LYS A 19 13.10 -5.84 -6.78
C LYS A 19 12.44 -4.68 -7.54
N VAL A 20 12.75 -3.45 -7.12
CA VAL A 20 12.22 -2.20 -7.68
C VAL A 20 13.23 -1.40 -8.49
N ASP A 21 14.48 -1.85 -8.51
CA ASP A 21 15.52 -1.26 -9.36
C ASP A 21 15.07 -1.21 -10.81
N ASN A 22 15.17 -0.03 -11.43
CA ASN A 22 14.70 0.30 -12.79
C ASN A 22 13.20 0.05 -13.06
N LYS A 23 12.40 -0.35 -12.07
CA LYS A 23 10.96 -0.64 -12.26
C LYS A 23 10.12 0.63 -12.40
N TYR A 24 10.47 1.68 -11.67
CA TYR A 24 9.69 2.94 -11.59
C TYR A 24 10.47 4.14 -12.16
N GLY A 25 11.34 3.87 -13.14
CA GLY A 25 12.30 4.83 -13.67
C GLY A 25 13.69 4.68 -13.03
N THR A 26 14.59 5.59 -13.37
CA THR A 26 15.99 5.59 -12.91
C THR A 26 16.22 6.43 -11.65
N ASP A 27 15.22 7.23 -11.25
CA ASP A 27 15.30 8.02 -10.03
C ASP A 27 14.96 7.15 -8.80
N GLU A 28 15.82 7.18 -7.79
CA GLU A 28 15.67 6.46 -6.53
C GLU A 28 15.39 7.39 -5.34
N ILE A 29 15.32 8.71 -5.54
CA ILE A 29 15.11 9.69 -4.45
C ILE A 29 13.82 9.38 -3.67
N TRP A 30 12.77 8.94 -4.36
CA TRP A 30 11.50 8.51 -3.76
C TRP A 30 11.64 7.41 -2.69
N LEU A 31 12.68 6.56 -2.79
CA LEU A 31 12.93 5.42 -1.91
C LEU A 31 13.83 5.79 -0.71
N GLY A 32 14.26 7.05 -0.59
CA GLY A 32 15.11 7.58 0.49
C GLY A 32 14.63 7.20 1.90
N MET A 33 15.53 7.29 2.89
CA MET A 33 15.28 6.82 4.26
C MET A 33 15.61 7.88 5.32
N ASP A 34 15.89 9.10 4.91
CA ASP A 34 16.42 10.19 5.75
C ASP A 34 15.50 11.41 5.76
N ASN A 35 14.32 11.31 5.13
CA ASN A 35 13.35 12.38 4.96
C ASN A 35 13.89 13.54 4.09
N SER A 36 14.81 13.26 3.18
CA SER A 36 15.34 14.23 2.22
C SER A 36 14.27 14.71 1.23
N PRO A 37 14.42 15.93 0.65
CA PRO A 37 13.53 16.43 -0.38
C PRO A 37 13.36 15.45 -1.54
N GLY A 38 12.12 15.22 -1.97
CA GLY A 38 11.78 14.26 -3.03
C GLY A 38 11.48 12.84 -2.53
N GLU A 39 11.79 12.52 -1.27
CA GLU A 39 11.38 11.24 -0.68
C GLU A 39 9.85 11.14 -0.60
N TRP A 40 9.31 9.95 -0.88
CA TRP A 40 7.87 9.68 -0.83
C TRP A 40 7.48 9.10 0.52
N SER A 41 6.25 9.39 0.97
CA SER A 41 5.73 8.86 2.23
C SER A 41 5.53 7.35 2.15
N VAL A 42 5.58 6.68 3.30
CA VAL A 42 5.29 5.23 3.39
C VAL A 42 3.83 5.01 3.74
N ALA A 43 3.20 4.05 3.08
CA ALA A 43 1.85 3.59 3.35
C ALA A 43 1.73 2.08 3.04
N TYR A 44 0.57 1.48 3.33
CA TYR A 44 0.34 0.04 3.30
C TYR A 44 -0.91 -0.31 2.49
N HIS A 45 -0.83 -1.33 1.63
CA HIS A 45 -1.95 -1.84 0.85
C HIS A 45 -2.27 -3.28 1.26
N GLY A 46 -3.41 -3.49 1.92
CA GLY A 46 -3.92 -4.83 2.21
C GLY A 46 -4.54 -5.45 0.97
N THR A 47 -4.33 -6.74 0.76
CA THR A 47 -4.83 -7.40 -0.43
C THR A 47 -5.04 -8.90 -0.23
N LYS A 48 -5.65 -9.52 -1.24
CA LYS A 48 -5.88 -10.97 -1.31
C LYS A 48 -4.67 -11.67 -1.92
N SER A 49 -4.36 -12.89 -1.48
CA SER A 49 -3.21 -13.66 -1.99
C SER A 49 -3.22 -13.83 -3.52
N GLY A 50 -4.40 -14.01 -4.12
CA GLY A 50 -4.57 -14.23 -5.55
C GLY A 50 -4.13 -13.07 -6.46
N VAL A 51 -4.01 -11.85 -5.95
CA VAL A 51 -3.57 -10.67 -6.73
C VAL A 51 -2.12 -10.25 -6.46
N VAL A 52 -1.45 -10.86 -5.48
CA VAL A 52 -0.07 -10.52 -5.07
C VAL A 52 0.88 -10.53 -6.26
N ARG A 53 0.84 -11.59 -7.09
CA ARG A 53 1.74 -11.70 -8.25
C ARG A 53 1.57 -10.55 -9.24
N ASN A 54 0.32 -10.16 -9.52
CA ASN A 54 0.04 -9.05 -10.42
C ASN A 54 0.61 -7.72 -9.88
N ILE A 55 0.48 -7.47 -8.58
CA ILE A 55 1.01 -6.25 -7.96
C ILE A 55 2.56 -6.28 -7.93
N VAL A 56 3.17 -7.42 -7.62
CA VAL A 56 4.63 -7.60 -7.66
C VAL A 56 5.18 -7.32 -9.06
N ASP A 57 4.52 -7.82 -10.11
CA ASP A 57 5.02 -7.71 -11.48
C ASP A 57 4.70 -6.33 -12.09
N LYS A 58 3.45 -5.88 -11.97
CA LYS A 58 2.91 -4.71 -12.70
C LYS A 58 2.75 -3.45 -11.86
N GLY A 59 2.93 -3.56 -10.54
CA GLY A 59 2.61 -2.48 -9.59
C GLY A 59 1.13 -2.45 -9.22
N LEU A 60 0.73 -1.48 -8.40
CA LEU A 60 -0.66 -1.30 -8.01
C LEU A 60 -1.41 -0.51 -9.10
N LYS A 61 -2.47 -1.11 -9.65
CA LYS A 61 -3.18 -0.63 -10.84
C LYS A 61 -4.69 -0.60 -10.61
N HIS A 62 -5.39 0.32 -11.27
CA HIS A 62 -6.84 0.46 -11.16
C HIS A 62 -7.58 -0.80 -11.60
N GLU A 63 -7.04 -1.53 -12.57
CA GLU A 63 -7.61 -2.79 -13.06
C GLU A 63 -7.67 -3.89 -11.99
N PHE A 64 -6.92 -3.76 -10.88
CA PHE A 64 -6.96 -4.70 -9.75
C PHE A 64 -7.89 -4.24 -8.63
N VAL A 65 -8.53 -3.08 -8.76
CA VAL A 65 -9.40 -2.50 -7.73
C VAL A 65 -10.86 -2.75 -8.04
N THR A 66 -11.53 -3.52 -7.17
CA THR A 66 -12.95 -3.85 -7.29
C THR A 66 -13.88 -2.91 -6.51
N ALA A 67 -13.33 -2.04 -5.65
CA ALA A 67 -14.10 -1.11 -4.81
C ALA A 67 -13.37 0.24 -4.65
N ASP A 68 -14.13 1.34 -4.62
CA ASP A 68 -13.64 2.73 -4.59
C ASP A 68 -14.07 3.41 -3.27
N ALA A 69 -13.35 3.14 -2.17
CA ALA A 69 -13.62 3.69 -0.84
C ALA A 69 -13.46 5.24 -0.76
N CYS A 70 -14.18 5.95 0.11
CA CYS A 70 -13.98 7.41 0.29
C CYS A 70 -14.10 8.25 -1.00
N LYS A 71 -14.71 7.71 -2.07
CA LYS A 71 -14.79 8.39 -3.37
C LYS A 71 -15.52 9.71 -3.25
N GLU A 72 -16.70 9.69 -2.65
CA GLU A 72 -17.56 10.86 -2.47
C GLU A 72 -16.85 11.97 -1.68
N ASP A 73 -16.17 11.59 -0.60
CA ASP A 73 -15.36 12.52 0.20
C ASP A 73 -14.19 13.10 -0.61
N ALA A 74 -13.49 12.28 -1.39
CA ALA A 74 -12.40 12.72 -2.24
C ALA A 74 -12.87 13.67 -3.36
N GLU A 75 -14.03 13.39 -3.96
CA GLU A 75 -14.67 14.26 -4.96
C GLU A 75 -15.11 15.59 -4.35
N SER A 76 -15.61 15.58 -3.12
CA SER A 76 -15.97 16.79 -2.36
C SER A 76 -14.73 17.66 -2.07
N GLN A 77 -13.63 17.04 -1.63
CA GLN A 77 -12.36 17.73 -1.35
C GLN A 77 -11.67 18.24 -2.61
N ASN A 78 -11.81 17.53 -3.73
CA ASN A 78 -11.23 17.91 -5.01
C ASN A 78 -12.17 17.54 -6.18
N PRO A 79 -13.04 18.47 -6.61
CA PRO A 79 -14.00 18.22 -7.69
C PRO A 79 -13.38 17.90 -9.05
N SER A 80 -12.07 18.13 -9.22
CA SER A 80 -11.34 17.85 -10.46
C SER A 80 -10.72 16.45 -10.47
N ILE A 81 -10.94 15.61 -9.45
CA ILE A 81 -10.38 14.26 -9.46
C ILE A 81 -10.97 13.44 -10.62
N PRO A 82 -10.15 12.62 -11.29
CA PRO A 82 -10.66 11.73 -12.33
C PRO A 82 -11.70 10.76 -11.78
N LYS A 83 -12.75 10.48 -12.57
CA LYS A 83 -13.80 9.50 -12.25
C LYS A 83 -13.34 8.07 -12.51
N VAL A 84 -12.22 7.68 -11.90
CA VAL A 84 -11.67 6.33 -11.89
C VAL A 84 -11.61 5.82 -10.46
N ASN A 85 -11.63 4.49 -10.29
CA ASN A 85 -11.50 3.87 -8.97
C ASN A 85 -10.18 4.29 -8.32
N GLY A 86 -10.21 4.78 -7.08
CA GLY A 86 -9.02 5.12 -6.34
C GLY A 86 -8.23 3.89 -5.92
N LEU A 87 -6.92 4.03 -5.79
CA LEU A 87 -6.05 3.07 -5.13
C LEU A 87 -5.98 3.45 -3.64
N TYR A 88 -6.26 2.49 -2.76
CA TYR A 88 -6.25 2.73 -1.31
C TYR A 88 -4.99 2.21 -0.67
N VAL A 89 -4.41 3.03 0.20
CA VAL A 89 -3.39 2.60 1.15
C VAL A 89 -3.62 3.23 2.50
N ALA A 90 -3.28 2.54 3.57
CA ALA A 90 -3.39 3.05 4.93
C ALA A 90 -2.03 3.53 5.45
N THR A 91 -2.03 4.51 6.34
CA THR A 91 -0.81 4.94 7.04
C THR A 91 -0.28 3.89 8.01
N HIS A 92 -1.14 2.98 8.47
CA HIS A 92 -0.80 1.89 9.39
C HIS A 92 -0.98 0.53 8.72
N CYS A 93 -0.12 -0.41 9.08
CA CYS A 93 -0.23 -1.79 8.61
C CYS A 93 -1.35 -2.50 9.40
N GLU A 94 -1.19 -2.66 10.71
CA GLU A 94 -2.20 -3.25 11.59
C GLU A 94 -3.36 -2.27 11.84
N GLY A 95 -4.61 -2.75 11.75
CA GLY A 95 -5.83 -1.92 11.90
C GLY A 95 -6.05 -0.91 10.77
N GLY A 96 -5.05 -0.68 9.91
CA GLY A 96 -5.15 0.15 8.72
C GLY A 96 -5.34 -0.71 7.47
N ALA A 97 -4.23 -1.24 6.96
CA ALA A 97 -4.24 -2.06 5.75
C ALA A 97 -4.65 -3.52 6.01
N SER A 98 -4.33 -4.08 7.17
CA SER A 98 -4.53 -5.51 7.46
C SER A 98 -6.01 -5.93 7.44
N ILE A 99 -6.93 -5.04 7.77
CA ILE A 99 -8.39 -5.31 7.75
C ILE A 99 -8.94 -5.61 6.35
N TYR A 100 -8.15 -5.33 5.30
CA TYR A 100 -8.48 -5.60 3.89
C TYR A 100 -7.80 -6.84 3.33
N THR A 101 -7.09 -7.59 4.17
CA THR A 101 -6.44 -8.84 3.76
C THR A 101 -7.42 -10.00 3.86
N GLU A 102 -7.12 -11.06 3.10
CA GLU A 102 -7.77 -12.35 3.27
C GLU A 102 -6.70 -13.36 3.68
N ASP A 103 -7.03 -14.17 4.68
CA ASP A 103 -6.19 -15.26 5.14
C ASP A 103 -6.02 -16.29 4.01
N PHE A 104 -4.81 -16.82 3.88
CA PHE A 104 -4.53 -17.93 2.98
C PHE A 104 -3.65 -18.97 3.65
N GLU A 105 -3.98 -20.23 3.38
CA GLU A 105 -3.25 -21.37 3.93
C GLU A 105 -1.95 -21.59 3.15
N VAL A 106 -0.86 -21.81 3.89
CA VAL A 106 0.43 -22.23 3.36
C VAL A 106 0.82 -23.51 4.09
N GLN A 107 1.15 -24.54 3.31
CA GLN A 107 1.69 -25.78 3.85
C GLN A 107 3.22 -25.79 3.70
N ASP A 108 3.92 -26.08 4.79
CA ASP A 108 5.38 -26.20 4.77
C ASP A 108 5.84 -27.57 4.21
N THR A 109 7.16 -27.75 4.10
CA THR A 109 7.74 -28.99 3.58
C THR A 109 7.53 -30.21 4.49
N SER A 110 7.15 -29.99 5.75
CA SER A 110 6.81 -31.05 6.71
C SER A 110 5.33 -31.48 6.62
N GLY A 111 4.53 -30.73 5.86
CA GLY A 111 3.08 -30.92 5.75
C GLY A 111 2.28 -30.13 6.80
N THR A 112 2.94 -29.28 7.58
CA THR A 112 2.27 -28.42 8.58
C THR A 112 1.66 -27.22 7.88
N SER A 113 0.38 -26.97 8.12
CA SER A 113 -0.35 -25.81 7.58
C SER A 113 -0.35 -24.64 8.56
N GLY A 114 -0.16 -23.44 8.05
CA GLY A 114 -0.38 -22.17 8.76
C GLY A 114 -1.20 -21.21 7.90
N ASN A 115 -1.94 -20.31 8.53
CA ASN A 115 -2.66 -19.24 7.83
C ASN A 115 -1.84 -17.97 7.84
N PHE A 116 -1.87 -17.24 6.72
CA PHE A 116 -1.10 -16.03 6.55
C PHE A 116 -1.92 -14.91 5.96
N GLN A 117 -1.52 -13.70 6.28
CA GLN A 117 -1.98 -12.47 5.65
C GLN A 117 -0.85 -11.77 4.92
N VAL A 118 -1.20 -10.97 3.90
CA VAL A 118 -0.24 -10.26 3.06
C VAL A 118 -0.60 -8.78 2.88
N VAL A 119 0.37 -7.91 3.09
CA VAL A 119 0.25 -6.46 2.91
C VAL A 119 1.43 -5.95 2.08
N PHE A 120 1.19 -5.07 1.12
CA PHE A 120 2.26 -4.37 0.43
C PHE A 120 2.67 -3.12 1.20
N GLN A 121 3.97 -2.95 1.41
CA GLN A 121 4.54 -1.67 1.78
C GLN A 121 4.79 -0.83 0.53
N CYS A 122 4.21 0.36 0.50
CA CYS A 122 4.18 1.26 -0.65
C CYS A 122 4.84 2.59 -0.33
N ARG A 123 5.41 3.23 -1.35
CA ARG A 123 5.74 4.64 -1.35
C ARG A 123 4.65 5.42 -2.08
N VAL A 124 4.24 6.56 -1.54
CA VAL A 124 3.20 7.41 -2.10
C VAL A 124 3.71 8.83 -2.27
N GLU A 125 3.57 9.37 -3.47
CA GLU A 125 4.02 10.72 -3.80
C GLU A 125 3.22 11.77 -3.02
N ASN A 126 3.93 12.71 -2.40
CA ASN A 126 3.32 13.77 -1.62
C ASN A 126 2.43 14.67 -2.49
N GLY A 127 1.22 14.96 -1.99
CA GLY A 127 0.26 15.81 -2.69
C GLY A 127 -0.49 15.12 -3.84
N LYS A 128 -0.30 13.80 -4.02
CA LYS A 128 -0.99 13.01 -5.05
C LYS A 128 -2.12 12.12 -4.50
N PHE A 129 -2.63 12.46 -3.32
CA PHE A 129 -3.69 11.71 -2.65
C PHE A 129 -4.58 12.62 -1.79
N THR A 130 -5.77 12.13 -1.49
CA THR A 130 -6.67 12.67 -0.45
C THR A 130 -6.62 11.79 0.79
N GLU A 131 -6.87 12.37 1.96
CA GLU A 131 -6.80 11.71 3.27
C GLU A 131 -8.18 11.56 3.89
N HIS A 132 -8.44 10.38 4.44
CA HIS A 132 -9.73 10.02 5.01
C HIS A 132 -9.54 9.23 6.32
N PRO A 133 -10.31 9.50 7.37
CA PRO A 133 -10.25 8.72 8.62
C PRO A 133 -10.85 7.32 8.46
N GLU A 134 -11.81 7.18 7.56
CA GLU A 134 -12.44 5.90 7.18
C GLU A 134 -11.87 5.41 5.85
N PRO A 135 -11.87 4.09 5.56
CA PRO A 135 -12.53 3.03 6.31
C PRO A 135 -11.51 2.23 7.13
N VAL A 136 -10.56 2.90 7.78
CA VAL A 136 -9.51 2.26 8.60
C VAL A 136 -9.88 2.34 10.08
N GLU A 137 -9.48 1.35 10.86
CA GLU A 137 -9.63 1.41 12.32
C GLU A 137 -8.51 2.24 12.96
N ILE A 138 -7.32 2.24 12.33
CA ILE A 138 -6.14 2.95 12.81
C ILE A 138 -5.54 3.81 11.69
N GLY A 139 -5.34 5.09 11.98
CA GLY A 139 -4.62 6.02 11.13
C GLY A 139 -5.52 6.70 10.11
N LEU A 140 -5.05 6.72 8.85
CA LEU A 140 -5.74 7.37 7.73
C LEU A 140 -5.69 6.45 6.51
N ALA A 141 -6.77 6.42 5.75
CA ALA A 141 -6.81 5.95 4.38
C ALA A 141 -6.35 7.07 3.43
N LEU A 142 -5.38 6.75 2.57
CA LEU A 142 -4.92 7.59 1.48
C LEU A 142 -5.53 7.05 0.18
N ARG A 143 -6.32 7.88 -0.50
CA ARG A 143 -6.85 7.57 -1.82
C ARG A 143 -5.97 8.20 -2.89
N VAL A 144 -5.28 7.37 -3.67
CA VAL A 144 -4.37 7.75 -4.76
C VAL A 144 -5.05 7.45 -6.10
N PHE A 145 -5.10 8.40 -7.02
CA PHE A 145 -5.72 8.18 -8.34
C PHE A 145 -4.70 8.05 -9.47
N ASP A 146 -3.46 8.49 -9.30
CA ASP A 146 -2.41 8.30 -10.31
C ASP A 146 -1.61 7.05 -9.95
N GLU A 147 -1.70 6.01 -10.76
CA GLU A 147 -0.94 4.77 -10.57
C GLU A 147 0.58 4.98 -10.54
N LYS A 148 1.09 6.09 -11.09
CA LYS A 148 2.52 6.43 -11.04
C LYS A 148 2.93 7.03 -9.70
N ALA A 149 1.98 7.57 -8.94
CA ALA A 149 2.17 8.19 -7.63
C ALA A 149 2.17 7.19 -6.48
N ILE A 150 2.12 5.88 -6.78
CA ILE A 150 2.21 4.81 -5.79
C ILE A 150 3.12 3.68 -6.26
N ARG A 151 4.02 3.23 -5.39
CA ARG A 151 5.06 2.26 -5.73
C ARG A 151 5.18 1.20 -4.63
N PRO A 152 4.64 0.00 -4.83
CA PRO A 152 4.93 -1.15 -3.98
C PRO A 152 6.44 -1.46 -4.02
N TYR A 153 7.06 -1.58 -2.84
CA TYR A 153 8.50 -1.84 -2.70
C TYR A 153 8.85 -2.88 -1.62
N GLY A 154 7.88 -3.27 -0.78
CA GLY A 154 8.01 -4.36 0.16
C GLY A 154 6.75 -5.21 0.20
N LEU A 155 6.91 -6.48 0.53
CA LEU A 155 5.84 -7.42 0.83
C LEU A 155 5.95 -7.78 2.31
N LEU A 156 4.87 -7.62 3.04
CA LEU A 156 4.74 -7.95 4.46
C LEU A 156 3.92 -9.23 4.58
N LEU A 157 4.40 -10.17 5.39
CA LEU A 157 3.77 -11.44 5.67
C LEU A 157 3.61 -11.60 7.19
N LYS A 158 2.46 -12.09 7.63
CA LYS A 158 2.19 -12.38 9.04
C LYS A 158 1.39 -13.69 9.14
N GLU A 159 1.81 -14.56 10.05
CA GLU A 159 1.06 -15.76 10.43
C GLU A 159 -0.08 -15.35 11.38
N VAL A 160 -1.28 -15.91 11.18
CA VAL A 160 -2.52 -15.54 11.89
C VAL A 160 -3.26 -16.74 12.47
#